data_AF-A0A174NU95-F1
#
_entry.id   AF-A0A174NU95-F1
#
_cell.length_a   1.000
_cell.length_b   1.000
_cell.length_c   1.000
_cell.angle_alpha   90.00
_cell.angle_beta   90.00
_cell.angle_gamma   90.00
#
_symmetry.space_group_name_H-M   'P 1'
#
loop_
_entity.id
_entity.type
_entity.pdbx_description
1 polymer ?
#
loop_
_entity_poly.entity_id
_entity_poly.type
_entity_poly.pdbx_seq_one_letter_code
_entity_poly.pdbx_strand_id
1 'polypeptide(L)'
;MKIKYIANDGREFWNQEACLSYEKSIETCKRMEKKKSADQLIIKDFHLVPQVKNTDDYMYYTYFRVTCQEDLNLLKEVFNIDFLNLKEEDFPEILICGSGVDLENKDMYQDTDTYEKFELFLDEFTWDSLSGIQQDTIEYWEDLGYKVTFEKQDSSVLDEVSIRAKKVSEKICN
;
A
#
# COMPACT_ATOMS: atom_id res chain seq x y z
N MET A 1 -29.68 40.92 -15.46
CA MET A 1 -28.48 40.87 -14.60
C MET A 1 -27.85 39.49 -14.79
N LYS A 2 -26.62 39.40 -15.31
CA LYS A 2 -25.92 38.11 -15.42
C LYS A 2 -25.21 37.85 -14.09
N ILE A 3 -25.53 36.74 -13.44
CA ILE A 3 -24.81 36.30 -12.23
C ILE A 3 -23.46 35.75 -12.67
N LYS A 4 -22.42 36.10 -11.94
CA LYS A 4 -21.04 35.71 -12.21
C LYS A 4 -20.52 34.93 -11.01
N TYR A 5 -19.90 33.80 -11.27
CA TYR A 5 -19.31 32.92 -10.26
C TYR A 5 -17.79 33.03 -10.35
N ILE A 6 -17.12 33.09 -9.21
CA ILE A 6 -15.67 33.29 -9.13
C ILE A 6 -15.08 32.12 -8.35
N ALA A 7 -14.15 31.41 -9.00
CA ALA A 7 -13.35 30.35 -8.43
C ALA A 7 -12.39 30.90 -7.35
N ASN A 8 -11.87 30.02 -6.50
CA ASN A 8 -10.92 30.34 -5.43
C ASN A 8 -9.62 30.96 -5.96
N ASP A 9 -9.24 30.63 -7.21
CA ASP A 9 -8.09 31.21 -7.90
C ASP A 9 -8.40 32.53 -8.63
N GLY A 10 -9.65 33.02 -8.53
CA GLY A 10 -10.12 34.25 -9.18
C GLY A 10 -10.65 34.06 -10.61
N ARG A 11 -10.65 32.84 -11.17
CA ARG A 11 -11.21 32.58 -12.50
C ARG A 11 -12.72 32.75 -12.52
N GLU A 12 -13.22 33.30 -13.60
CA GLU A 12 -14.62 33.74 -13.70
C GLU A 12 -15.45 32.80 -14.58
N PHE A 13 -16.65 32.49 -14.12
CA PHE A 13 -17.60 31.60 -14.77
C PHE A 13 -18.98 32.24 -14.83
N TRP A 14 -19.73 31.90 -15.87
CA TRP A 14 -21.13 32.36 -16.04
C TRP A 14 -22.15 31.30 -15.62
N ASN A 15 -21.68 30.11 -15.21
CA ASN A 15 -22.46 28.99 -14.70
C ASN A 15 -21.82 28.50 -13.40
N GLN A 16 -22.63 28.33 -12.34
CA GLN A 16 -22.20 27.80 -11.05
C GLN A 16 -21.62 26.38 -11.18
N GLU A 17 -22.28 25.53 -11.97
CA GLU A 17 -21.86 24.14 -12.18
C GLU A 17 -20.47 24.06 -12.83
N ALA A 18 -20.21 24.93 -13.81
CA ALA A 18 -18.89 25.01 -14.44
C ALA A 18 -17.81 25.50 -13.45
N CYS A 19 -18.15 26.44 -12.57
CA CYS A 19 -17.25 26.90 -11.51
C CYS A 19 -16.93 25.78 -10.51
N LEU A 20 -17.94 25.04 -10.07
CA LEU A 20 -17.78 23.93 -9.13
C LEU A 20 -17.00 22.76 -9.75
N SER A 21 -17.30 22.41 -11.00
CA SER A 21 -16.56 21.39 -11.76
C SER A 21 -15.09 21.76 -11.92
N TYR A 22 -14.80 23.04 -12.18
CA TYR A 22 -13.43 23.55 -12.24
C TYR A 22 -12.70 23.40 -10.90
N GLU A 23 -13.30 23.82 -9.78
CA GLU A 23 -12.72 23.68 -8.45
C GLU A 23 -12.45 22.21 -8.11
N LYS A 24 -13.42 21.33 -8.39
CA LYS A 24 -13.25 19.88 -8.20
C LYS A 24 -12.08 19.35 -9.03
N SER A 25 -11.95 19.75 -10.29
CA SER A 25 -10.85 19.31 -11.15
C SER A 25 -9.48 19.74 -10.62
N ILE A 26 -9.37 20.95 -10.05
CA ILE A 26 -8.14 21.42 -9.42
C ILE A 26 -7.80 20.55 -8.20
N GLU A 27 -8.79 20.24 -7.38
CA GLU A 27 -8.60 19.40 -6.20
C GLU A 27 -8.17 17.98 -6.58
N THR A 28 -8.83 17.38 -7.56
CA THR A 28 -8.46 16.07 -8.11
C THR A 28 -7.03 16.09 -8.64
N CYS A 29 -6.62 17.13 -9.39
CA CYS A 29 -5.23 17.29 -9.82
C CYS A 29 -4.24 17.35 -8.64
N LYS A 30 -4.58 18.00 -7.52
CA LYS A 30 -3.73 18.01 -6.32
C LYS A 30 -3.59 16.62 -5.71
N ARG A 31 -4.67 15.85 -5.64
CA ARG A 31 -4.64 14.46 -5.15
C ARG A 31 -3.82 13.55 -6.06
N MET A 32 -3.94 13.72 -7.38
CA MET A 32 -3.09 13.02 -8.37
C MET A 32 -1.59 13.28 -8.14
N GLU A 33 -1.17 14.52 -7.88
CA GLU A 33 0.25 14.83 -7.59
C GLU A 33 0.74 14.20 -6.27
N LYS A 34 -0.12 14.12 -5.26
CA LYS A 34 0.19 13.40 -4.01
C LYS A 34 0.34 11.91 -4.25
N LYS A 35 -0.55 11.28 -5.01
CA LYS A 35 -0.43 9.87 -5.41
C LYS A 35 0.88 9.64 -6.20
N LYS A 36 1.27 10.51 -7.13
CA LYS A 36 2.57 10.39 -7.83
C LYS A 36 3.77 10.45 -6.89
N SER A 37 3.66 11.21 -5.80
CA SER A 37 4.68 11.25 -4.74
C SER A 37 4.67 9.94 -3.94
N ALA A 38 3.49 9.39 -3.61
CA ALA A 38 3.35 8.08 -2.98
C ALA A 38 3.91 6.94 -3.84
N ASP A 39 3.77 7.02 -5.17
CA ASP A 39 4.34 6.04 -6.10
C ASP A 39 5.87 5.96 -6.05
N GLN A 40 6.56 6.99 -5.56
CA GLN A 40 8.01 6.94 -5.36
C GLN A 40 8.42 6.00 -4.23
N LEU A 41 7.48 5.67 -3.33
CA LEU A 41 7.69 4.71 -2.26
C LEU A 41 7.56 3.26 -2.74
N ILE A 42 7.03 3.03 -3.95
CA ILE A 42 6.87 1.70 -4.52
C ILE A 42 8.24 1.05 -4.72
N ILE A 43 8.39 -0.17 -4.18
CA ILE A 43 9.54 -1.02 -4.39
C ILE A 43 9.37 -1.72 -5.73
N LYS A 44 10.15 -1.31 -6.72
CA LYS A 44 10.16 -1.93 -8.05
C LYS A 44 10.88 -3.27 -8.04
N ASP A 45 10.54 -4.12 -9.00
CA ASP A 45 11.17 -5.42 -9.24
C ASP A 45 11.11 -6.37 -8.01
N PHE A 46 10.11 -6.18 -7.15
CA PHE A 46 9.85 -7.03 -5.99
C PHE A 46 8.67 -7.95 -6.27
N HIS A 47 8.95 -9.22 -6.53
CA HIS A 47 7.94 -10.20 -6.99
C HIS A 47 7.66 -11.31 -5.95
N LEU A 48 8.08 -11.14 -4.71
CA LEU A 48 7.85 -12.12 -3.66
C LEU A 48 6.53 -11.79 -2.95
N VAL A 49 5.50 -12.58 -3.23
CA VAL A 49 4.23 -12.54 -2.52
C VAL A 49 4.42 -13.21 -1.15
N PRO A 50 4.40 -12.48 -0.02
CA PRO A 50 4.21 -13.15 1.25
C PRO A 50 2.85 -13.85 1.20
N GLN A 51 2.76 -15.10 1.67
CA GLN A 51 1.48 -15.81 1.73
C GLN A 51 0.54 -15.11 2.73
N VAL A 52 -0.16 -14.08 2.26
CA VAL A 52 -1.24 -13.42 3.00
C VAL A 52 -2.54 -14.11 2.66
N LYS A 53 -3.06 -14.86 3.64
CA LYS A 53 -4.42 -15.41 3.88
C LYS A 53 -5.30 -15.96 2.73
N ASN A 54 -5.13 -15.62 1.45
CA ASN A 54 -5.95 -16.09 0.34
C ASN A 54 -5.10 -16.55 -0.85
N THR A 55 -5.48 -17.69 -1.42
CA THR A 55 -4.83 -18.33 -2.58
C THR A 55 -5.60 -18.13 -3.89
N ASP A 56 -6.71 -17.39 -3.85
CA ASP A 56 -7.54 -17.04 -5.01
C ASP A 56 -7.13 -15.66 -5.55
N ASP A 57 -5.92 -15.58 -6.11
CA ASP A 57 -5.25 -14.34 -6.51
C ASP A 57 -5.66 -13.86 -7.91
N TYR A 58 -6.64 -12.94 -7.96
CA TYR A 58 -6.76 -11.97 -9.06
C TYR A 58 -6.24 -10.57 -8.66
N MET A 59 -5.59 -10.48 -7.50
CA MET A 59 -5.09 -9.21 -6.96
C MET A 59 -3.68 -8.90 -7.48
N TYR A 60 -3.44 -7.62 -7.74
CA TYR A 60 -2.11 -7.04 -7.86
C TYR A 60 -1.58 -6.74 -6.46
N TYR A 61 -0.34 -7.15 -6.18
CA TYR A 61 0.34 -6.80 -4.94
C TYR A 61 1.40 -5.73 -5.20
N THR A 62 1.28 -4.60 -4.51
CA THR A 62 2.23 -3.49 -4.59
C THR A 62 2.87 -3.27 -3.23
N TYR A 63 4.20 -3.13 -3.22
CA TYR A 63 5.01 -3.01 -2.03
C TYR A 63 5.50 -1.58 -1.87
N PHE A 64 5.26 -0.98 -0.71
CA PHE A 64 5.70 0.37 -0.39
C PHE A 64 6.76 0.32 0.69
N ARG A 65 7.91 0.93 0.43
CA ARG A 65 8.95 1.16 1.43
C ARG A 65 8.61 2.43 2.21
N VAL A 66 8.33 2.28 3.49
CA VAL A 66 7.98 3.36 4.40
C VAL A 66 9.13 3.55 5.38
N THR A 67 9.83 4.67 5.30
CA THR A 67 11.05 4.91 6.07
C THR A 67 10.84 5.84 7.26
N CYS A 68 9.73 6.57 7.29
CA CYS A 68 9.40 7.51 8.34
C CYS A 68 7.90 7.77 8.43
N GLN A 69 7.50 8.55 9.44
CA GLN A 69 6.11 8.95 9.65
C GLN A 69 5.54 9.79 8.49
N GLU A 70 6.37 10.58 7.80
CA GLU A 70 5.93 11.40 6.67
C GLU A 70 5.50 10.52 5.48
N ASP A 71 6.24 9.45 5.20
CA ASP A 71 5.88 8.45 4.19
C ASP A 71 4.53 7.80 4.54
N LEU A 72 4.33 7.40 5.80
CA LEU A 72 3.07 6.81 6.25
C LEU A 72 1.90 7.80 6.12
N ASN A 73 2.09 9.06 6.53
CA ASN A 73 1.04 10.08 6.44
C ASN A 73 0.65 10.37 4.98
N LEU A 74 1.62 10.35 4.06
CA LEU A 74 1.37 10.47 2.63
C LEU A 74 0.51 9.30 2.12
N LEU A 75 0.84 8.06 2.51
CA LEU A 75 0.06 6.89 2.12
C LEU A 75 -1.35 6.91 2.72
N LYS A 76 -1.51 7.34 3.99
CA LYS A 76 -2.82 7.53 4.63
C LYS A 76 -3.71 8.48 3.86
N GLU A 77 -3.16 9.64 3.47
CA GLU A 77 -3.90 10.63 2.71
C GLU A 77 -4.31 10.11 1.31
N VAL A 78 -3.43 9.36 0.64
CA VAL A 78 -3.64 8.92 -0.73
C VAL A 78 -4.54 7.69 -0.83
N PHE A 79 -4.44 6.76 0.11
CA PHE A 79 -5.08 5.44 0.05
C PHE A 79 -6.14 5.21 1.13
N ASN A 80 -6.45 6.20 1.97
CA ASN A 80 -7.44 6.09 3.06
C ASN A 80 -7.12 4.97 4.07
N ILE A 81 -5.84 4.80 4.41
CA ILE A 81 -5.35 3.73 5.30
C ILE A 81 -5.16 4.16 6.75
N ASP A 82 -6.06 5.01 7.26
CA ASP A 82 -5.97 5.57 8.62
C ASP A 82 -6.01 4.50 9.73
N PHE A 83 -6.56 3.32 9.42
CA PHE A 83 -6.59 2.17 10.33
C PHE A 83 -5.20 1.59 10.63
N LEU A 84 -4.20 1.83 9.78
CA LEU A 84 -2.83 1.41 10.05
C LEU A 84 -2.23 2.27 11.16
N ASN A 85 -1.90 1.64 12.29
CA ASN A 85 -1.36 2.32 13.46
C ASN A 85 0.08 1.89 13.71
N LEU A 86 0.97 2.31 12.82
CA LEU A 86 2.43 2.20 13.01
C LEU A 86 2.96 3.43 13.75
N LYS A 87 4.02 3.22 14.52
CA LYS A 87 4.72 4.21 15.33
C LYS A 87 6.12 4.45 14.78
N GLU A 88 6.80 5.46 15.31
CA GLU A 88 8.16 5.81 14.90
C GLU A 88 9.15 4.66 15.04
N GLU A 89 8.99 3.81 16.07
CA GLU A 89 9.82 2.63 16.29
C GLU A 89 9.62 1.50 15.27
N ASP A 90 8.51 1.52 14.51
CA ASP A 90 8.19 0.48 13.52
C ASP A 90 8.89 0.74 12.17
N PHE A 91 9.50 1.92 11.97
CA PHE A 91 10.20 2.24 10.74
C PHE A 91 11.69 1.83 10.77
N PRO A 92 12.28 1.38 9.65
CA PRO A 92 11.66 1.24 8.33
C PRO A 92 10.76 0.00 8.23
N GLU A 93 9.66 0.14 7.48
CA GLU A 93 8.66 -0.89 7.26
C GLU A 93 8.37 -1.08 5.76
N ILE A 94 7.89 -2.26 5.40
CA ILE A 94 7.29 -2.53 4.09
C ILE A 94 5.79 -2.73 4.26
N LEU A 95 5.02 -1.84 3.67
CA LEU A 95 3.57 -2.02 3.53
C LEU A 95 3.25 -2.75 2.23
N ILE A 96 2.27 -3.63 2.28
CA ILE A 96 1.87 -4.48 1.17
C ILE A 96 0.40 -4.18 0.90
N CYS A 97 0.12 -3.72 -0.31
CA CYS A 97 -1.23 -3.43 -0.78
C CYS A 97 -1.67 -4.52 -1.75
N GLY A 98 -2.74 -5.22 -1.44
CA GLY A 98 -3.46 -6.10 -2.36
C GLY A 98 -4.63 -5.33 -2.98
N SER A 99 -4.71 -5.31 -4.32
CA SER A 99 -5.63 -4.46 -5.06
C SER A 99 -6.13 -5.14 -6.33
N GLY A 100 -7.40 -4.91 -6.70
CA GLY A 100 -7.95 -5.35 -7.99
C GLY A 100 -7.46 -4.53 -9.18
N VAL A 101 -6.73 -3.44 -8.92
CA VAL A 101 -6.11 -2.55 -9.94
C VAL A 101 -4.60 -2.54 -9.80
N ASP A 102 -3.91 -2.48 -10.94
CA ASP A 102 -2.45 -2.33 -11.00
C ASP A 102 -2.06 -0.90 -10.60
N LEU A 103 -1.47 -0.76 -9.40
CA LEU A 103 -1.08 0.55 -8.86
C LEU A 103 0.12 1.19 -9.58
N GLU A 104 0.86 0.42 -10.37
CA GLU A 104 1.97 0.93 -11.19
C GLU A 104 1.48 1.41 -12.57
N ASN A 105 0.23 1.13 -12.94
CA ASN A 105 -0.34 1.57 -14.21
C ASN A 105 -0.55 3.10 -14.23
N LYS A 106 0.26 3.78 -15.03
CA LYS A 106 0.23 5.24 -15.17
C LYS A 106 -0.99 5.78 -15.90
N ASP A 107 -1.78 4.93 -16.56
CA ASP A 107 -3.01 5.35 -17.23
C ASP A 107 -4.02 5.94 -16.23
N MET A 108 -3.91 5.60 -14.93
CA MET A 108 -4.71 6.22 -13.87
C MET A 108 -4.55 7.75 -13.79
N TYR A 109 -3.47 8.31 -14.32
CA TYR A 109 -3.18 9.75 -14.32
C TYR A 109 -3.59 10.47 -15.61
N GLN A 110 -4.25 9.77 -16.55
CA GLN A 110 -4.56 10.33 -17.87
C GLN A 110 -5.45 11.58 -17.78
N ASP A 111 -6.47 11.52 -16.92
CA ASP A 111 -7.42 12.60 -16.70
C ASP A 111 -8.09 12.46 -15.31
N THR A 112 -8.82 13.50 -14.91
CA THR A 112 -9.49 13.55 -13.61
C THR A 112 -10.58 12.49 -13.47
N ASP A 113 -11.28 12.14 -14.57
CA ASP A 113 -12.37 11.17 -14.53
C ASP A 113 -11.84 9.75 -14.30
N THR A 114 -10.70 9.44 -14.89
CA THR A 114 -10.00 8.17 -14.71
C THR A 114 -9.46 8.05 -13.30
N TYR A 115 -8.88 9.13 -12.76
CA TYR A 115 -8.39 9.13 -11.38
C TYR A 115 -9.54 9.03 -10.36
N GLU A 116 -10.64 9.74 -10.55
CA GLU A 116 -11.81 9.65 -9.67
C GLU A 116 -12.41 8.22 -9.64
N LYS A 117 -12.37 7.49 -10.76
CA LYS A 117 -12.77 6.07 -10.77
C LYS A 117 -11.81 5.21 -9.95
N PHE A 118 -10.51 5.47 -10.01
CA PHE A 118 -9.54 4.80 -9.14
C PHE A 118 -9.87 5.05 -7.66
N GLU A 119 -10.19 6.29 -7.29
CA GLU A 119 -10.53 6.65 -5.89
C GLU A 119 -11.74 5.86 -5.36
N LEU A 120 -12.66 5.41 -6.23
CA LEU A 120 -13.81 4.58 -5.82
C LEU A 120 -13.42 3.17 -5.34
N PHE A 121 -12.23 2.67 -5.70
CA PHE A 121 -11.79 1.32 -5.35
C PHE A 121 -10.90 1.28 -4.10
N LEU A 122 -10.57 2.44 -3.50
CA LEU A 122 -9.62 2.50 -2.37
C LEU A 122 -10.05 1.63 -1.18
N ASP A 123 -11.36 1.58 -0.89
CA ASP A 123 -11.91 0.79 0.22
C ASP A 123 -11.87 -0.74 -0.05
N GLU A 124 -11.62 -1.15 -1.30
CA GLU A 124 -11.46 -2.56 -1.68
C GLU A 124 -10.02 -3.06 -1.51
N PHE A 125 -9.07 -2.16 -1.21
CA PHE A 125 -7.67 -2.54 -1.06
C PHE A 125 -7.42 -3.18 0.30
N THR A 126 -6.63 -4.25 0.30
CA THR A 126 -6.16 -4.89 1.53
C THR A 126 -4.76 -4.42 1.86
N TRP A 127 -4.49 -4.14 3.13
CA TRP A 127 -3.18 -3.66 3.58
C TRP A 127 -2.62 -4.50 4.71
N ASP A 128 -1.38 -4.92 4.54
CA ASP A 128 -0.60 -5.63 5.55
C ASP A 128 0.76 -4.95 5.73
N SER A 129 1.37 -5.11 6.91
CA SER A 129 2.78 -4.79 7.12
C SER A 129 3.62 -6.06 7.08
N LEU A 130 4.86 -5.96 6.61
CA LEU A 130 5.76 -7.11 6.58
C LEU A 130 6.05 -7.62 8.00
N SER A 131 6.24 -6.71 8.97
CA SER A 131 6.37 -7.09 10.39
C SER A 131 5.14 -7.84 10.92
N GLY A 132 3.94 -7.40 10.57
CA GLY A 132 2.69 -8.04 10.96
C GLY A 132 2.58 -9.45 10.41
N ILE A 133 2.90 -9.64 9.13
CA ILE A 133 2.94 -10.97 8.50
C ILE A 133 3.99 -11.86 9.16
N GLN A 134 5.18 -11.33 9.46
CA GLN A 134 6.23 -12.08 10.14
C GLN A 134 5.78 -12.54 11.52
N GLN A 135 5.11 -11.66 12.27
CA GLN A 135 4.58 -11.96 13.59
C GLN A 135 3.46 -13.01 13.54
N ASP A 136 2.46 -12.84 12.67
CA ASP A 136 1.39 -13.82 12.42
C ASP A 136 1.99 -15.20 12.06
N THR A 137 3.06 -15.21 11.26
CA THR A 137 3.77 -16.43 10.87
C THR A 137 4.47 -17.08 12.08
N ILE A 138 5.18 -16.30 12.90
CA ILE A 138 5.82 -16.82 14.12
C ILE A 138 4.77 -17.46 15.01
N GLU A 139 3.70 -16.73 15.34
CA GLU A 139 2.65 -17.15 16.25
C GLU A 139 2.02 -18.47 15.79
N TYR A 140 1.65 -18.58 14.51
CA TYR A 140 1.07 -19.79 13.94
C TYR A 140 1.97 -21.03 14.14
N TRP A 141 3.27 -20.91 13.87
CA TRP A 141 4.19 -22.04 13.96
C TRP A 141 4.58 -22.36 15.42
N GLU A 142 4.69 -21.35 16.28
CA GLU A 142 4.93 -21.53 17.71
C GLU A 142 3.77 -22.25 18.40
N ASP A 143 2.52 -21.93 18.03
CA ASP A 143 1.32 -22.63 18.50
C ASP A 143 1.33 -24.13 18.15
N LEU A 144 2.03 -24.50 17.08
CA LEU A 144 2.23 -25.90 16.67
C LEU A 144 3.46 -26.56 17.30
N GLY A 145 4.16 -25.87 18.21
CA GLY A 145 5.35 -26.36 18.90
C GLY A 145 6.64 -26.27 18.09
N TYR A 146 6.67 -25.44 17.04
CA TYR A 146 7.87 -25.18 16.26
C TYR A 146 8.55 -23.90 16.74
N LYS A 147 9.87 -23.80 16.50
CA LYS A 147 10.60 -22.56 16.66
C LYS A 147 10.86 -21.96 15.28
N VAL A 148 10.48 -20.70 15.07
CA VAL A 148 10.69 -19.99 13.81
C VAL A 148 11.96 -19.13 13.89
N THR A 149 12.72 -19.10 12.80
CA THR A 149 13.85 -18.18 12.60
C THR A 149 13.82 -17.67 11.16
N PHE A 150 13.87 -16.35 10.98
CA PHE A 150 13.99 -15.74 9.66
C PHE A 150 15.46 -15.48 9.33
N GLU A 151 15.92 -15.99 8.20
CA GLU A 151 17.28 -15.77 7.69
C GLU A 151 17.20 -15.09 6.32
N LYS A 152 17.88 -13.95 6.17
CA LYS A 152 18.02 -13.29 4.87
C LYS A 152 19.07 -14.06 4.06
N GLN A 153 18.66 -14.61 2.92
CA GLN A 153 19.61 -15.21 1.98
C GLN A 153 20.15 -14.16 1.00
N ASP A 154 21.46 -14.15 0.80
CA ASP A 154 22.09 -13.37 -0.27
C ASP A 154 21.76 -14.00 -1.63
N SER A 155 21.31 -13.18 -2.58
CA SER A 155 20.76 -13.57 -3.87
C SER A 155 21.72 -14.28 -4.84
N SER A 156 22.98 -14.52 -4.44
CA SER A 156 23.98 -15.25 -5.23
C SER A 156 23.85 -16.77 -5.16
N VAL A 157 22.94 -17.29 -4.32
CA VAL A 157 22.71 -18.73 -4.12
C VAL A 157 21.22 -19.05 -4.30
N LEU A 158 20.70 -18.90 -5.51
CA LEU A 158 19.36 -19.37 -5.87
C LEU A 158 19.47 -20.65 -6.72
N ASP A 159 19.97 -21.70 -6.09
CA ASP A 159 19.57 -23.07 -6.40
C ASP A 159 18.92 -23.61 -5.12
N GLU A 160 17.60 -23.79 -5.14
CA GLU A 160 16.74 -24.36 -4.10
C GLU A 160 16.41 -23.49 -2.85
N VAL A 161 15.18 -22.95 -2.83
CA VAL A 161 14.54 -22.45 -1.61
C VAL A 161 14.27 -23.64 -0.67
N SER A 162 15.09 -23.83 0.37
CA SER A 162 14.85 -24.83 1.41
C SER A 162 14.34 -24.16 2.69
N ILE A 163 13.06 -24.32 3.01
CA ILE A 163 12.52 -24.02 4.35
C ILE A 163 12.96 -25.17 5.27
N ARG A 164 13.91 -24.91 6.19
CA ARG A 164 14.37 -25.93 7.16
C ARG A 164 13.69 -25.71 8.51
N ALA A 165 12.57 -26.38 8.74
CA ALA A 165 12.01 -26.53 10.08
C ALA A 165 12.84 -27.56 10.88
N LYS A 166 13.48 -27.14 11.98
CA LYS A 166 14.14 -28.06 12.92
C LYS A 166 13.20 -28.37 14.08
N LYS A 167 12.81 -29.64 14.21
CA LYS A 167 12.15 -30.16 15.41
C LYS A 167 13.17 -30.23 16.55
N VAL A 168 12.98 -29.41 17.59
CA VAL A 168 13.77 -29.53 18.81
C VAL A 168 13.11 -30.60 19.69
N SER A 169 13.75 -31.75 19.82
CA SER A 169 13.35 -32.74 20.83
C SER A 169 14.05 -32.40 22.15
N GLU A 170 13.31 -31.90 23.13
CA GLU A 170 13.80 -31.87 24.51
C GLU A 170 13.88 -33.32 25.02
N LYS A 171 15.09 -33.79 25.28
CA LYS A 171 15.29 -34.97 26.13
C LYS A 171 14.90 -34.56 27.55
N ILE A 172 13.67 -34.88 27.95
CA ILE A 172 13.33 -34.98 29.37
C ILE A 172 14.04 -36.24 29.87
N CYS A 173 15.18 -36.06 30.53
CA CYS A 173 15.76 -37.10 31.37
C CYS A 173 14.91 -37.21 32.63
N ASN A 174 14.24 -38.35 32.82
CA ASN A 174 13.91 -38.91 34.13
C ASN A 174 14.41 -40.36 34.15
#